data_AF-A0A1I7K5E1-F1
#
_entry.id   AF-A0A1I7K5E1-F1
#
_cell.length_a   1.000
_cell.length_b   1.000
_cell.length_c   1.000
_cell.angle_alpha   90.00
_cell.angle_beta   90.00
_cell.angle_gamma   90.00
#
_symmetry.space_group_name_H-M   'P 1'
#
loop_
_entity.id
_entity.type
_entity.pdbx_description
1 polymer ?
#
loop_
_entity_poly.entity_id
_entity_poly.type
_entity_poly.pdbx_seq_one_letter_code
_entity_poly.pdbx_strand_id
1 'polypeptide(L)'
;MSEESEIQAEVEALRERFSDTKALYREVCALLFFRYGITPTASKLYQHVRKGSMSAPAEALAKFWEDLRGKARVEIDHPDLPDALKQAAGQAVSVLWTQATELAREELAVLRVEAHAEAQSAQAGLQEALQRSAVLETQIQTAQTIVTELETRAQALAAELEQERRAHAASTARGEALSRQVDELKQEQSKSRQHFSAELDKGRAAIDEAASRAAEAERRALREIDRERTARTQVDKQLEQLRGKFAEVERDHHAKVLEANAAQTRLAADLESARASLTESARVNQLQGVELQQALQAVAQHKAEADTLRAMVAQFQPPPRPARKKKPMDGH
;
A
#
# COMPACT_ATOMS: atom_id res chain seq x y z
N MET A 1 -45.35 -84.82 22.09
CA MET A 1 -46.15 -85.22 23.27
C MET A 1 -46.45 -86.70 23.13
N SER A 2 -46.44 -87.49 24.20
CA SER A 2 -46.81 -88.92 24.10
C SER A 2 -48.33 -89.05 24.13
N GLU A 3 -48.90 -89.93 23.31
CA GLU A 3 -50.35 -90.20 23.25
C GLU A 3 -50.90 -90.53 24.65
N GLU A 4 -50.13 -91.26 25.47
CA GLU A 4 -50.48 -91.57 26.86
C GLU A 4 -50.65 -90.32 27.75
N SER A 5 -49.90 -89.25 27.48
CA SER A 5 -50.00 -87.99 28.23
C SER A 5 -51.25 -87.19 27.84
N GLU A 6 -51.69 -87.31 26.59
CA GLU A 6 -52.91 -86.66 26.09
C GLU A 6 -54.16 -87.40 26.58
N ILE A 7 -54.14 -88.74 26.54
CA ILE A 7 -55.15 -89.61 27.17
C ILE A 7 -55.30 -89.26 28.66
N GLN A 8 -54.19 -89.13 29.39
CA GLN A 8 -54.20 -88.81 30.82
C GLN A 8 -54.89 -87.45 31.09
N ALA A 9 -54.58 -86.42 30.30
CA ALA A 9 -55.18 -85.09 30.44
C ALA A 9 -56.67 -85.07 30.08
N GLU A 10 -57.11 -85.76 29.01
CA GLU A 10 -58.54 -85.88 28.68
C GLU A 10 -59.32 -86.68 29.75
N VAL A 11 -58.72 -87.71 30.36
CA VAL A 11 -59.33 -88.45 31.49
C VAL A 11 -59.45 -87.56 32.74
N GLU A 12 -58.50 -86.65 32.97
CA GLU A 12 -58.58 -85.68 34.07
C GLU A 12 -59.68 -84.63 33.82
N ALA A 13 -59.84 -84.13 32.59
CA ALA A 13 -60.97 -83.28 32.21
C ALA A 13 -62.33 -84.01 32.33
N LEU A 14 -62.40 -85.32 32.06
CA LEU A 14 -63.61 -86.12 32.28
C LEU A 14 -63.92 -86.33 33.77
N ARG A 15 -62.90 -86.47 34.63
CA ARG A 15 -63.06 -86.59 36.10
C ARG A 15 -63.70 -85.37 36.74
N GLU A 16 -63.49 -84.18 36.20
CA GLU A 16 -64.13 -82.95 36.68
C GLU A 16 -65.62 -82.88 36.30
N ARG A 17 -65.98 -83.47 35.16
CA ARG A 17 -67.34 -83.42 34.60
C ARG A 17 -68.25 -84.54 35.11
N PHE A 18 -67.69 -85.70 35.44
CA PHE A 18 -68.43 -86.88 35.89
C PHE A 18 -68.07 -87.25 37.33
N SER A 19 -68.96 -86.90 38.26
CA SER A 19 -68.83 -87.22 39.69
C SER A 19 -69.12 -88.70 40.01
N ASP A 20 -69.98 -89.37 39.24
CA ASP A 20 -70.21 -90.81 39.34
C ASP A 20 -69.04 -91.60 38.73
N THR A 21 -68.56 -92.57 39.49
CA THR A 21 -67.48 -93.47 39.08
C THR A 21 -67.91 -94.41 37.96
N LYS A 22 -69.17 -94.88 37.92
CA LYS A 22 -69.64 -95.76 36.83
C LYS A 22 -69.78 -95.00 35.50
N ALA A 23 -70.36 -93.81 35.51
CA ALA A 23 -70.40 -92.91 34.37
C ALA A 23 -69.00 -92.59 33.86
N LEU A 24 -68.07 -92.20 34.75
CA LEU A 24 -66.68 -91.91 34.38
C LEU A 24 -66.00 -93.11 33.69
N TYR A 25 -66.15 -94.33 34.21
CA TYR A 25 -65.60 -95.52 33.56
C TYR A 25 -66.15 -95.74 32.14
N ARG A 26 -67.45 -95.48 31.90
CA ARG A 26 -68.07 -95.60 30.58
C ARG A 26 -67.52 -94.56 29.60
N GLU A 27 -67.40 -93.29 30.02
CA GLU A 27 -66.85 -92.24 29.15
C GLU A 27 -65.36 -92.45 28.85
N VAL A 28 -64.59 -93.04 29.78
CA VAL A 28 -63.20 -93.43 29.51
C VAL A 28 -63.11 -94.66 28.59
N CYS A 29 -64.06 -95.60 28.64
CA CYS A 29 -64.19 -96.66 27.62
C CYS A 29 -64.43 -96.04 26.23
N ALA A 30 -65.37 -95.09 26.14
CA ALA A 30 -65.70 -94.40 24.90
C ALA A 30 -64.50 -93.59 24.37
N LEU A 31 -63.78 -92.86 25.23
CA LEU A 31 -62.58 -92.11 24.87
C LEU A 31 -61.51 -93.03 24.28
N LEU A 32 -61.11 -94.07 25.01
CA LEU A 32 -60.08 -95.02 24.56
C LEU A 32 -60.46 -95.68 23.24
N PHE A 33 -61.71 -96.12 23.09
CA PHE A 33 -62.17 -96.84 21.90
C PHE A 33 -62.38 -95.94 20.67
N PHE A 34 -63.10 -94.82 20.81
CA PHE A 34 -63.48 -93.98 19.67
C PHE A 34 -62.45 -92.91 19.29
N ARG A 35 -61.72 -92.33 20.26
CA ARG A 35 -60.71 -91.29 19.97
C ARG A 35 -59.37 -91.91 19.61
N TYR A 36 -58.93 -92.89 20.40
CA TYR A 36 -57.57 -93.44 20.32
C TYR A 36 -57.50 -94.84 19.69
N GLY A 37 -58.63 -95.47 19.37
CA GLY A 37 -58.67 -96.82 18.77
C GLY A 37 -58.17 -97.94 19.70
N ILE A 38 -57.99 -97.66 21.00
CA ILE A 38 -57.47 -98.61 21.99
C ILE A 38 -58.65 -99.40 22.56
N THR A 39 -58.66 -100.72 22.34
CA THR A 39 -59.61 -101.64 22.99
C THR A 39 -59.54 -101.47 24.51
N PRO A 40 -60.61 -100.99 25.19
CA PRO A 40 -60.56 -100.75 26.62
C PRO A 40 -60.47 -102.09 27.36
N THR A 41 -59.60 -102.16 28.37
CA THR A 41 -59.47 -103.33 29.26
C THR A 41 -59.60 -102.89 30.70
N ALA A 42 -60.10 -103.76 31.57
CA ALA A 42 -60.30 -103.45 32.99
C ALA A 42 -59.02 -102.90 33.67
N SER A 43 -57.84 -103.41 33.28
CA SER A 43 -56.54 -102.92 33.75
C SER A 43 -56.24 -101.49 33.30
N LYS A 44 -56.32 -101.18 31.99
CA LYS A 44 -56.09 -99.82 31.48
C LYS A 44 -57.07 -98.80 32.05
N LEU A 45 -58.35 -99.18 32.12
CA LEU A 45 -59.39 -98.34 32.72
C LEU A 45 -59.06 -98.00 34.18
N TYR A 46 -58.66 -99.00 34.98
CA TYR A 46 -58.26 -98.78 36.37
C TYR A 46 -56.99 -97.90 36.50
N GLN A 47 -56.00 -98.09 35.62
CA GLN A 47 -54.75 -97.32 35.61
C GLN A 47 -54.97 -95.82 35.38
N HIS A 48 -55.89 -95.45 34.50
CA HIS A 48 -56.24 -94.04 34.25
C HIS A 48 -57.25 -93.49 35.27
N VAL A 49 -58.34 -94.22 35.58
CA VAL A 49 -59.43 -93.71 36.44
C VAL A 49 -59.11 -93.74 37.93
N ARG A 50 -58.35 -94.74 38.43
CA ARG A 50 -57.86 -94.89 39.82
C ARG A 50 -58.90 -94.61 40.92
N LYS A 51 -60.17 -94.96 40.71
CA LYS A 51 -61.29 -94.77 41.66
C LYS A 51 -62.21 -96.01 41.65
N GLY A 52 -62.80 -96.32 42.80
CA GLY A 52 -63.78 -97.41 42.96
C GLY A 52 -63.17 -98.78 43.30
N SER A 53 -64.03 -99.80 43.42
CA SER A 53 -63.64 -101.19 43.72
C SER A 53 -63.00 -101.89 42.52
N MET A 54 -62.24 -102.96 42.77
CA MET A 54 -61.63 -103.79 41.72
C MET A 54 -62.61 -104.37 40.68
N SER A 55 -63.89 -104.52 41.03
CA SER A 55 -64.93 -105.04 40.12
C SER A 55 -65.58 -103.98 39.21
N ALA A 56 -65.49 -102.69 39.57
CA ALA A 56 -66.16 -101.62 38.83
C ALA A 56 -65.70 -101.45 37.36
N PRO A 57 -64.40 -101.54 37.01
CA PRO A 57 -63.95 -101.43 35.62
C PRO A 57 -64.51 -102.54 34.71
N ALA A 58 -64.69 -103.75 35.24
CA ALA A 58 -65.19 -104.90 34.48
C ALA A 58 -66.70 -104.80 34.19
N GLU A 59 -67.50 -104.35 35.18
CA GLU A 59 -68.94 -104.12 34.99
C GLU A 59 -69.20 -103.01 33.95
N ALA A 60 -68.46 -101.91 34.03
CA ALA A 60 -68.58 -100.79 33.09
C ALA A 60 -68.16 -101.20 31.66
N LEU A 61 -67.10 -101.99 31.53
CA LEU A 61 -66.64 -102.50 30.23
C LEU A 61 -67.66 -103.46 29.59
N ALA A 62 -68.26 -104.36 30.36
CA ALA A 62 -69.29 -105.28 29.85
C ALA A 62 -70.50 -104.51 29.30
N LYS A 63 -71.01 -103.55 30.07
CA LYS A 63 -72.14 -102.68 29.67
C LYS A 63 -71.80 -101.81 28.45
N PHE A 64 -70.60 -101.27 28.37
CA PHE A 64 -70.14 -100.52 27.19
C PHE A 64 -70.21 -101.36 25.91
N TRP A 65 -69.74 -102.61 25.93
CA TRP A 65 -69.79 -103.51 24.77
C TRP A 65 -71.20 -104.01 24.43
N GLU A 66 -72.12 -104.01 25.39
CA GLU A 66 -73.54 -104.32 25.18
C GLU A 66 -74.25 -103.13 24.51
N ASP A 67 -74.14 -101.93 25.09
CA ASP A 67 -74.65 -100.67 24.53
C ASP A 67 -74.15 -100.42 23.11
N LEU A 68 -72.86 -100.68 22.86
CA LEU A 68 -72.24 -100.49 21.54
C LEU A 68 -72.81 -101.45 20.49
N ARG A 69 -73.01 -102.73 20.84
CA ARG A 69 -73.61 -103.73 19.93
C ARG A 69 -75.08 -103.43 19.66
N GLY A 70 -75.84 -102.95 20.64
CA GLY A 70 -77.21 -102.50 20.43
C GLY A 70 -77.30 -101.33 19.46
N LYS A 71 -76.45 -100.30 19.63
CA LYS A 71 -76.46 -99.08 18.80
C LYS A 71 -75.87 -99.28 17.40
N ALA A 72 -75.01 -100.27 17.20
CA ALA A 72 -74.39 -100.55 15.90
C ALA A 72 -75.30 -101.38 14.95
N ARG A 73 -76.44 -101.89 15.44
CA ARG A 73 -77.33 -102.76 14.65
C ARG A 73 -78.43 -101.93 13.99
N VAL A 74 -78.46 -101.93 12.65
CA VAL A 74 -79.55 -101.32 11.88
C VAL A 74 -80.71 -102.31 11.79
N GLU A 75 -81.65 -102.21 12.72
CA GLU A 75 -82.90 -102.99 12.72
C GLU A 75 -84.08 -102.11 12.34
N ILE A 76 -84.87 -102.57 11.36
CA ILE A 76 -86.15 -101.95 10.99
C ILE A 76 -87.22 -102.62 11.83
N ASP A 77 -87.46 -102.08 13.02
CA ASP A 77 -88.44 -102.66 13.93
C ASP A 77 -89.86 -102.15 13.62
N HIS A 78 -90.66 -103.02 13.02
CA HIS A 78 -92.06 -102.80 12.70
C HIS A 78 -92.83 -104.10 13.02
N PRO A 79 -93.95 -104.05 13.78
CA PRO A 79 -94.61 -105.26 14.28
C PRO A 79 -95.15 -106.16 13.17
N ASP A 80 -95.66 -105.60 12.07
CA ASP A 80 -96.31 -106.37 11.00
C ASP A 80 -95.39 -106.82 9.85
N LEU A 81 -94.06 -106.62 9.95
CA LEU A 81 -93.12 -106.92 8.86
C LEU A 81 -92.42 -108.27 9.06
N PRO A 82 -92.47 -109.21 8.10
CA PRO A 82 -91.72 -110.47 8.19
C PRO A 82 -90.21 -110.27 8.33
N ASP A 83 -89.54 -111.06 9.17
CA ASP A 83 -88.12 -110.88 9.50
C ASP A 83 -87.20 -110.93 8.27
N ALA A 84 -87.53 -111.73 7.26
CA ALA A 84 -86.78 -111.78 6.00
C ALA A 84 -86.79 -110.42 5.25
N LEU A 85 -87.91 -109.69 5.29
CA LEU A 85 -88.03 -108.35 4.73
C LEU A 85 -87.29 -107.31 5.58
N LYS A 86 -87.36 -107.39 6.92
CA LYS A 86 -86.58 -106.54 7.83
C LYS A 86 -85.08 -106.68 7.56
N GLN A 87 -84.59 -107.90 7.43
CA GLN A 87 -83.18 -108.19 7.16
C GLN A 87 -82.75 -107.69 5.78
N ALA A 88 -83.53 -107.95 4.73
CA ALA A 88 -83.21 -107.49 3.37
C ALA A 88 -83.17 -105.96 3.27
N ALA A 89 -84.14 -105.26 3.87
CA ALA A 89 -84.18 -103.80 3.87
C ALA A 89 -83.06 -103.18 4.74
N GLY A 90 -82.74 -103.75 5.91
CA GLY A 90 -81.61 -103.33 6.73
C GLY A 90 -80.26 -103.52 6.02
N GLN A 91 -80.08 -104.63 5.29
CA GLN A 91 -78.91 -104.85 4.44
C GLN A 91 -78.82 -103.82 3.31
N ALA A 92 -79.92 -103.56 2.59
CA ALA A 92 -79.94 -102.58 1.51
C ALA A 92 -79.58 -101.16 1.99
N VAL A 93 -80.14 -100.71 3.13
CA VAL A 93 -79.81 -99.41 3.74
C VAL A 93 -78.35 -99.37 4.19
N SER A 94 -77.82 -100.46 4.76
CA SER A 94 -76.42 -100.55 5.17
C SER A 94 -75.45 -100.43 3.98
N VAL A 95 -75.75 -101.10 2.86
CA VAL A 95 -74.95 -101.01 1.62
C VAL A 95 -75.01 -99.60 1.04
N LEU A 96 -76.21 -99.01 0.90
CA LEU A 96 -76.38 -97.64 0.39
C LEU A 96 -75.66 -96.61 1.27
N TRP A 97 -75.76 -96.73 2.60
CA TRP A 97 -75.06 -95.85 3.54
C TRP A 97 -73.54 -95.99 3.42
N THR A 98 -73.04 -97.21 3.27
CA THR A 98 -71.59 -97.47 3.10
C THR A 98 -71.09 -96.83 1.82
N GLN A 99 -71.75 -97.08 0.68
CA GLN A 99 -71.40 -96.51 -0.63
C GLN A 99 -71.47 -94.97 -0.64
N ALA A 100 -72.53 -94.39 -0.06
CA ALA A 100 -72.65 -92.93 0.05
C ALA A 100 -71.57 -92.32 0.95
N THR A 101 -71.19 -93.01 2.04
CA THR A 101 -70.11 -92.59 2.93
C THR A 101 -68.73 -92.73 2.28
N GLU A 102 -68.51 -93.75 1.45
CA GLU A 102 -67.30 -93.93 0.66
C GLU A 102 -67.15 -92.81 -0.39
N LEU A 103 -68.17 -92.57 -1.21
CA LEU A 103 -68.18 -91.49 -2.20
C LEU A 103 -67.93 -90.11 -1.56
N ALA A 104 -68.62 -89.80 -0.46
CA ALA A 104 -68.43 -88.53 0.26
C ALA A 104 -67.02 -88.39 0.88
N ARG A 105 -66.35 -89.50 1.22
CA ARG A 105 -64.94 -89.50 1.67
C ARG A 105 -63.98 -89.27 0.51
N GLU A 106 -64.25 -89.84 -0.66
CA GLU A 106 -63.46 -89.64 -1.87
C GLU A 106 -63.54 -88.19 -2.36
N GLU A 107 -64.75 -87.62 -2.48
CA GLU A 107 -64.96 -86.20 -2.81
C GLU A 107 -64.27 -85.27 -1.81
N LEU A 108 -64.39 -85.54 -0.51
CA LEU A 108 -63.70 -84.78 0.53
C LEU A 108 -62.18 -84.92 0.45
N ALA A 109 -61.65 -86.07 0.02
CA ALA A 109 -60.22 -86.26 -0.17
C ALA A 109 -59.69 -85.43 -1.35
N VAL A 110 -60.43 -85.38 -2.47
CA VAL A 110 -60.10 -84.52 -3.62
C VAL A 110 -60.09 -83.04 -3.21
N LEU A 111 -61.17 -82.55 -2.60
CA LEU A 111 -61.27 -81.15 -2.15
C LEU A 111 -60.17 -80.76 -1.15
N ARG A 112 -59.73 -81.70 -0.29
CA ARG A 112 -58.59 -81.47 0.63
C ARG A 112 -57.26 -81.34 -0.11
N VAL A 113 -57.03 -82.13 -1.15
CA VAL A 113 -55.81 -82.03 -1.98
C VAL A 113 -55.80 -80.73 -2.75
N GLU A 114 -56.92 -80.35 -3.38
CA GLU A 114 -57.08 -79.09 -4.12
C GLU A 114 -56.86 -77.88 -3.21
N ALA A 115 -57.57 -77.79 -2.08
CA ALA A 115 -57.41 -76.70 -1.12
C ALA A 115 -55.98 -76.62 -0.54
N HIS A 116 -55.30 -77.75 -0.37
CA HIS A 116 -53.90 -77.76 0.07
C HIS A 116 -52.95 -77.27 -1.02
N ALA A 117 -53.17 -77.66 -2.29
CA ALA A 117 -52.39 -77.17 -3.43
C ALA A 117 -52.58 -75.66 -3.66
N GLU A 118 -53.81 -75.15 -3.55
CA GLU A 118 -54.10 -73.72 -3.61
C GLU A 118 -53.42 -72.96 -2.47
N ALA A 119 -53.50 -73.47 -1.23
CA ALA A 119 -52.84 -72.85 -0.08
C ALA A 119 -51.31 -72.83 -0.23
N GLN A 120 -50.69 -73.92 -0.72
CA GLN A 120 -49.26 -73.97 -1.02
C GLN A 120 -48.87 -72.96 -2.13
N SER A 121 -49.66 -72.87 -3.20
CA SER A 121 -49.44 -71.93 -4.30
C SER A 121 -49.53 -70.47 -3.84
N ALA A 122 -50.57 -70.14 -3.06
CA ALA A 122 -50.73 -68.81 -2.46
C ALA A 122 -49.59 -68.46 -1.48
N GLN A 123 -49.14 -69.43 -0.68
CA GLN A 123 -48.03 -69.24 0.25
C GLN A 123 -46.69 -69.03 -0.49
N ALA A 124 -46.44 -69.76 -1.59
CA ALA A 124 -45.28 -69.55 -2.44
C ALA A 124 -45.30 -68.16 -3.11
N GLY A 125 -46.46 -67.74 -3.65
CA GLY A 125 -46.64 -66.40 -4.22
C GLY A 125 -46.44 -65.27 -3.20
N LEU A 126 -46.91 -65.46 -1.96
CA LEU A 126 -46.67 -64.52 -0.86
C LEU A 126 -45.17 -64.45 -0.51
N GLN A 127 -44.48 -65.59 -0.41
CA GLN A 127 -43.03 -65.61 -0.15
C GLN A 127 -42.23 -64.92 -1.25
N GLU A 128 -42.58 -65.16 -2.51
CA GLU A 128 -41.94 -64.47 -3.64
C GLU A 128 -42.20 -62.96 -3.61
N ALA A 129 -43.43 -62.53 -3.33
CA ALA A 129 -43.77 -61.11 -3.20
C ALA A 129 -42.99 -60.43 -2.05
N LEU A 130 -42.86 -61.09 -0.90
CA LEU A 130 -42.07 -60.59 0.23
C LEU A 130 -40.57 -60.50 -0.09
N GLN A 131 -40.01 -61.50 -0.78
CA GLN A 131 -38.61 -61.47 -1.25
C GLN A 131 -38.38 -60.31 -2.23
N ARG A 132 -39.30 -60.10 -3.19
CA ARG A 132 -39.25 -58.96 -4.12
C ARG A 132 -39.36 -57.62 -3.38
N SER A 133 -40.22 -57.50 -2.37
CA SER A 133 -40.31 -56.28 -1.53
C SER A 133 -39.00 -55.99 -0.81
N ALA A 134 -38.41 -56.98 -0.13
CA ALA A 134 -37.15 -56.81 0.58
C ALA A 134 -35.98 -56.40 -0.35
N VAL A 135 -35.92 -56.96 -1.57
CA VAL A 135 -34.94 -56.54 -2.58
C VAL A 135 -35.17 -55.10 -3.05
N LEU A 136 -36.43 -54.68 -3.27
CA LEU A 136 -36.75 -53.30 -3.64
C LEU A 136 -36.48 -52.32 -2.50
N GLU A 137 -36.79 -52.67 -1.25
CA GLU A 137 -36.51 -51.86 -0.06
C GLU A 137 -35.00 -51.63 0.12
N THR A 138 -34.18 -52.68 -0.03
CA THR A 138 -32.71 -52.54 0.01
C THR A 138 -32.15 -51.73 -1.15
N GLN A 139 -32.72 -51.84 -2.36
CA GLN A 139 -32.36 -50.99 -3.50
C GLN A 139 -32.75 -49.52 -3.26
N ILE A 140 -33.93 -49.24 -2.70
CA ILE A 140 -34.37 -47.89 -2.34
C ILE A 140 -33.44 -47.31 -1.27
N GLN A 141 -33.08 -48.08 -0.25
CA GLN A 141 -32.18 -47.63 0.81
C GLN A 141 -30.77 -47.30 0.29
N THR A 142 -30.22 -48.12 -0.61
CA THR A 142 -28.91 -47.84 -1.23
C THR A 142 -28.96 -46.64 -2.17
N ALA A 143 -30.03 -46.49 -2.97
CA ALA A 143 -30.25 -45.32 -3.80
C ALA A 143 -30.36 -44.03 -2.96
N GLN A 144 -31.10 -44.06 -1.84
CA GLN A 144 -31.18 -42.94 -0.90
C GLN A 144 -29.81 -42.56 -0.33
N THR A 145 -29.00 -43.53 0.11
CA THR A 145 -27.64 -43.24 0.60
C THR A 145 -26.77 -42.59 -0.48
N ILE A 146 -26.82 -43.09 -1.71
CA ILE A 146 -26.07 -42.52 -2.85
C ILE A 146 -26.54 -41.10 -3.15
N VAL A 147 -27.85 -40.83 -3.13
CA VAL A 147 -28.38 -39.45 -3.31
C VAL A 147 -27.84 -38.52 -2.22
N THR A 148 -27.89 -38.92 -0.95
CA THR A 148 -27.36 -38.07 0.14
C THR A 148 -25.85 -37.83 0.06
N GLU A 149 -25.07 -38.82 -0.40
CA GLU A 149 -23.63 -38.65 -0.65
C GLU A 149 -23.36 -37.69 -1.82
N LEU A 150 -24.13 -37.80 -2.90
CA LEU A 150 -24.02 -36.89 -4.05
C LEU A 150 -24.46 -35.46 -3.70
N GLU A 151 -25.51 -35.28 -2.89
CA GLU A 151 -25.96 -33.98 -2.41
C GLU A 151 -24.92 -33.30 -1.52
N THR A 152 -24.36 -34.02 -0.54
CA THR A 152 -23.30 -33.48 0.34
C THR A 152 -22.03 -33.15 -0.46
N ARG A 153 -21.64 -33.99 -1.42
CA ARG A 153 -20.52 -33.70 -2.34
C ARG A 153 -20.79 -32.49 -3.24
N ALA A 154 -22.02 -32.33 -3.74
CA ALA A 154 -22.40 -31.17 -4.55
C ALA A 154 -22.38 -29.87 -3.72
N GLN A 155 -22.83 -29.91 -2.47
CA GLN A 155 -22.74 -28.78 -1.54
C GLN A 155 -21.29 -28.41 -1.22
N ALA A 156 -20.40 -29.39 -1.00
CA ALA A 156 -18.97 -29.16 -0.80
C ALA A 156 -18.31 -28.49 -2.02
N LEU A 157 -18.53 -29.03 -3.22
CA LEU A 157 -18.02 -28.46 -4.48
C LEU A 157 -18.58 -27.04 -4.74
N ALA A 158 -19.84 -26.77 -4.38
CA ALA A 158 -20.41 -25.42 -4.48
C ALA A 158 -19.75 -24.43 -3.52
N ALA A 159 -19.41 -24.86 -2.30
CA ALA A 159 -18.68 -24.04 -1.32
C ALA A 159 -17.24 -23.77 -1.76
N GLU A 160 -16.53 -24.78 -2.29
CA GLU A 160 -15.19 -24.62 -2.88
C GLU A 160 -15.19 -23.65 -4.07
N LEU A 161 -16.14 -23.80 -5.00
CA LEU A 161 -16.29 -22.89 -6.14
C LEU A 161 -16.56 -21.44 -5.72
N GLU A 162 -17.36 -21.24 -4.68
CA GLU A 162 -17.65 -19.91 -4.13
C GLU A 162 -16.44 -19.32 -3.39
N GLN A 163 -15.64 -20.14 -2.71
CA GLN A 163 -14.36 -19.73 -2.12
C GLN A 163 -13.36 -19.30 -3.22
N GLU A 164 -13.21 -20.09 -4.28
CA GLU A 164 -12.35 -19.76 -5.42
C GLU A 164 -12.79 -18.49 -6.14
N ARG A 165 -14.11 -18.28 -6.34
CA ARG A 165 -14.65 -17.03 -6.90
C ARG A 165 -14.29 -15.81 -6.05
N ARG A 166 -14.37 -15.92 -4.71
CA ARG A 166 -13.97 -14.85 -3.78
C ARG A 166 -12.47 -14.61 -3.82
N ALA A 167 -11.65 -15.67 -3.85
CA ALA A 167 -10.21 -15.57 -3.95
C ALA A 167 -9.77 -14.91 -5.27
N HIS A 168 -10.38 -15.30 -6.38
CA HIS A 168 -10.19 -14.70 -7.70
C HIS A 168 -10.58 -13.22 -7.69
N ALA A 169 -11.79 -12.86 -7.24
CA ALA A 169 -12.24 -11.47 -7.16
C ALA A 169 -11.31 -10.60 -6.29
N ALA A 170 -10.85 -11.11 -5.15
CA ALA A 170 -9.87 -10.44 -4.30
C ALA A 170 -8.48 -10.33 -4.96
N SER A 171 -8.10 -11.26 -5.84
CA SER A 171 -6.88 -11.18 -6.65
C SER A 171 -7.00 -10.12 -7.74
N THR A 172 -8.11 -10.11 -8.49
CA THR A 172 -8.42 -9.10 -9.52
C THR A 172 -8.43 -7.69 -8.94
N ALA A 173 -9.13 -7.48 -7.81
CA ALA A 173 -9.19 -6.18 -7.15
C ALA A 173 -7.81 -5.69 -6.67
N ARG A 174 -6.93 -6.59 -6.20
CA ARG A 174 -5.53 -6.26 -5.88
C ARG A 174 -4.72 -5.90 -7.12
N GLY A 175 -4.91 -6.62 -8.23
CA GLY A 175 -4.30 -6.31 -9.53
C GLY A 175 -4.71 -4.93 -10.06
N GLU A 176 -6.00 -4.60 -10.00
CA GLU A 176 -6.50 -3.27 -10.38
C GLU A 176 -5.94 -2.17 -9.49
N ALA A 177 -5.90 -2.37 -8.17
CA ALA A 177 -5.34 -1.40 -7.23
C ALA A 177 -3.85 -1.14 -7.49
N LEU A 178 -3.06 -2.20 -7.71
CA LEU A 178 -1.66 -2.08 -8.09
C LEU A 178 -1.47 -1.38 -9.44
N SER A 179 -2.33 -1.67 -10.43
CA SER A 179 -2.28 -0.96 -11.72
C SER A 179 -2.52 0.54 -11.57
N ARG A 180 -3.52 0.94 -10.75
CA ARG A 180 -3.79 2.35 -10.45
C ARG A 180 -2.61 3.03 -9.77
N GLN A 181 -2.01 2.40 -8.76
CA GLN A 181 -0.80 2.91 -8.10
C GLN A 181 0.38 3.08 -9.08
N VAL A 182 0.58 2.11 -9.99
CA VAL A 182 1.62 2.20 -11.02
C VAL A 182 1.36 3.37 -11.98
N ASP A 183 0.12 3.63 -12.36
CA ASP A 183 -0.23 4.74 -13.25
C ASP A 183 -0.18 6.12 -12.55
N GLU A 184 -0.55 6.18 -11.27
CA GLU A 184 -0.34 7.37 -10.40
C GLU A 184 1.16 7.69 -10.29
N LEU A 185 2.01 6.71 -9.94
CA LEU A 185 3.46 6.88 -9.85
C LEU A 185 4.10 7.28 -11.19
N LYS A 186 3.62 6.77 -12.33
CA LYS A 186 4.05 7.23 -13.67
C LYS A 186 3.68 8.70 -13.90
N GLN A 187 2.48 9.13 -13.51
CA GLN A 187 2.05 10.52 -13.65
C GLN A 187 2.88 11.45 -12.76
N GLU A 188 3.14 11.07 -11.51
CA GLU A 188 4.01 11.80 -10.59
C GLU A 188 5.44 11.89 -11.11
N GLN A 189 6.01 10.79 -11.61
CA GLN A 189 7.34 10.79 -12.23
C GLN A 189 7.38 11.70 -13.46
N SER A 190 6.34 11.70 -14.30
CA SER A 190 6.25 12.57 -15.48
C SER A 190 6.19 14.04 -15.09
N LYS A 191 5.32 14.41 -14.14
CA LYS A 191 5.24 15.77 -13.57
C LYS A 191 6.57 16.20 -12.97
N SER A 192 7.21 15.33 -12.19
CA SER A 192 8.52 15.58 -11.59
C SER A 192 9.59 15.86 -12.65
N ARG A 193 9.67 15.05 -13.72
CA ARG A 193 10.57 15.30 -14.86
C ARG A 193 10.29 16.63 -15.57
N GLN A 194 9.02 16.99 -15.77
CA GLN A 194 8.63 18.27 -16.36
C GLN A 194 9.04 19.45 -15.47
N HIS A 195 8.80 19.37 -14.16
CA HIS A 195 9.25 20.38 -13.21
C HIS A 195 10.77 20.51 -13.19
N PHE A 196 11.52 19.41 -13.12
CA PHE A 196 12.99 19.44 -13.18
C PHE A 196 13.51 20.04 -14.49
N SER A 197 12.90 19.73 -15.64
CA SER A 197 13.28 20.38 -16.91
C SER A 197 13.02 21.88 -16.87
N ALA A 198 11.85 22.30 -16.39
CA ALA A 198 11.51 23.72 -16.29
C ALA A 198 12.45 24.49 -15.34
N GLU A 199 12.86 23.91 -14.21
CA GLU A 199 13.84 24.52 -13.31
C GLU A 199 15.26 24.54 -13.92
N LEU A 200 15.66 23.51 -14.68
CA LEU A 200 16.93 23.52 -15.42
C LEU A 200 16.95 24.60 -16.51
N ASP A 201 15.86 24.78 -17.25
CA ASP A 201 15.77 25.79 -18.30
C ASP A 201 15.67 27.22 -17.74
N LYS A 202 14.98 27.42 -16.61
CA LYS A 202 15.08 28.67 -15.83
C LYS A 202 16.50 28.94 -15.34
N GLY A 203 17.18 27.92 -14.82
CA GLY A 203 18.57 28.02 -14.35
C GLY A 203 19.53 28.42 -15.47
N ARG A 204 19.39 27.82 -16.66
CA ARG A 204 20.10 28.21 -17.88
C ARG A 204 19.83 29.66 -18.26
N ALA A 205 18.56 30.05 -18.37
CA ALA A 205 18.18 31.43 -18.72
C ALA A 205 18.75 32.46 -17.73
N ALA A 206 18.76 32.15 -16.42
CA ALA A 206 19.36 33.02 -15.41
C ALA A 206 20.89 33.11 -15.52
N ILE A 207 21.57 32.02 -15.90
CA ILE A 207 23.01 32.01 -16.21
C ILE A 207 23.29 32.84 -17.46
N ASP A 208 22.53 32.67 -18.54
CA ASP A 208 22.68 33.42 -19.79
C ASP A 208 22.44 34.92 -19.60
N GLU A 209 21.42 35.29 -18.80
CA GLU A 209 21.16 36.68 -18.43
C GLU A 209 22.28 37.27 -17.57
N ALA A 210 22.80 36.52 -16.59
CA ALA A 210 23.94 36.95 -15.78
C ALA A 210 25.22 37.11 -16.62
N ALA A 211 25.47 36.19 -17.55
CA ALA A 211 26.60 36.25 -18.49
C ALA A 211 26.47 37.46 -19.44
N SER A 212 25.27 37.75 -19.95
CA SER A 212 24.98 38.95 -20.75
C SER A 212 25.23 40.22 -19.94
N ARG A 213 24.69 40.32 -18.71
CA ARG A 213 24.93 41.46 -17.81
C ARG A 213 26.41 41.65 -17.47
N ALA A 214 27.16 40.56 -17.29
CA ALA A 214 28.60 40.60 -17.07
C ALA A 214 29.35 41.12 -18.32
N ALA A 215 29.04 40.60 -19.51
CA ALA A 215 29.64 41.06 -20.76
C ALA A 215 29.29 42.53 -21.08
N GLU A 216 28.10 43.00 -20.73
CA GLU A 216 27.72 44.41 -20.83
C GLU A 216 28.42 45.31 -19.81
N ALA A 217 28.68 44.81 -18.59
CA ALA A 217 29.49 45.51 -17.60
C ALA A 217 30.96 45.60 -18.03
N GLU A 218 31.53 44.51 -18.56
CA GLU A 218 32.87 44.47 -19.14
C GLU A 218 33.01 45.44 -20.31
N ARG A 219 32.07 45.43 -21.26
CA ARG A 219 32.03 46.40 -22.38
C ARG A 219 31.92 47.85 -21.92
N ARG A 220 31.23 48.13 -20.81
CA ARG A 220 31.18 49.48 -20.21
C ARG A 220 32.52 49.86 -19.59
N ALA A 221 33.10 48.98 -18.78
CA ALA A 221 34.42 49.19 -18.17
C ALA A 221 35.51 49.41 -19.22
N LEU A 222 35.54 48.64 -20.31
CA LEU A 222 36.49 48.83 -21.42
C LEU A 222 36.33 50.20 -22.09
N ARG A 223 35.08 50.66 -22.31
CA ARG A 223 34.80 52.00 -22.86
C ARG A 223 35.20 53.12 -21.88
N GLU A 224 35.08 52.90 -20.58
CA GLU A 224 35.53 53.84 -19.54
C GLU A 224 37.07 53.90 -19.51
N ILE A 225 37.75 52.76 -19.53
CA ILE A 225 39.22 52.68 -19.65
C ILE A 225 39.73 53.39 -20.91
N ASP A 226 39.07 53.23 -22.06
CA ASP A 226 39.49 53.92 -23.30
C ASP A 226 39.18 55.42 -23.27
N ARG A 227 38.11 55.86 -22.58
CA ARG A 227 37.86 57.28 -22.27
C ARG A 227 38.93 57.85 -21.34
N GLU A 228 39.32 57.12 -20.30
CA GLU A 228 40.40 57.52 -19.40
C GLU A 228 41.75 57.58 -20.10
N ARG A 229 42.07 56.62 -20.99
CA ARG A 229 43.27 56.65 -21.83
C ARG A 229 43.28 57.82 -22.81
N THR A 230 42.16 58.12 -23.45
CA THR A 230 42.06 59.27 -24.36
C THR A 230 42.11 60.60 -23.61
N ALA A 231 41.46 60.72 -22.44
CA ALA A 231 41.59 61.89 -21.56
C ALA A 231 43.04 62.05 -21.06
N ARG A 232 43.68 60.97 -20.61
CA ARG A 232 45.08 60.97 -20.16
C ARG A 232 46.03 61.41 -21.28
N THR A 233 45.91 60.86 -22.48
CA THR A 233 46.74 61.28 -23.62
C THR A 233 46.44 62.71 -24.10
N GLN A 234 45.24 63.25 -23.88
CA GLN A 234 44.96 64.68 -24.07
C GLN A 234 45.65 65.54 -23.02
N VAL A 235 45.58 65.16 -21.74
CA VAL A 235 46.28 65.84 -20.63
C VAL A 235 47.80 65.76 -20.82
N ASP A 236 48.35 64.62 -21.20
CA ASP A 236 49.79 64.47 -21.50
C ASP A 236 50.21 65.40 -22.67
N LYS A 237 49.40 65.52 -23.72
CA LYS A 237 49.63 66.50 -24.81
C LYS A 237 49.53 67.95 -24.34
N GLN A 238 48.58 68.28 -23.47
CA GLN A 238 48.46 69.61 -22.88
C GLN A 238 49.64 69.94 -21.97
N LEU A 239 50.10 68.99 -21.16
CA LEU A 239 51.31 69.11 -20.34
C LEU A 239 52.54 69.31 -21.22
N GLU A 240 52.68 68.59 -22.31
CA GLU A 240 53.82 68.74 -23.23
C GLU A 240 53.77 70.07 -24.00
N GLN A 241 52.57 70.55 -24.39
CA GLN A 241 52.39 71.89 -24.93
C GLN A 241 52.71 72.98 -23.90
N LEU A 242 52.32 72.81 -22.64
CA LEU A 242 52.64 73.75 -21.56
C LEU A 242 54.13 73.73 -21.22
N ARG A 243 54.79 72.57 -21.23
CA ARG A 243 56.26 72.45 -21.13
C ARG A 243 56.96 73.13 -22.30
N GLY A 244 56.47 72.95 -23.53
CA GLY A 244 56.98 73.63 -24.71
C GLY A 244 56.90 75.15 -24.59
N LYS A 245 55.74 75.67 -24.20
CA LYS A 245 55.53 77.10 -23.92
C LYS A 245 56.38 77.60 -22.75
N PHE A 246 56.53 76.80 -21.69
CA PHE A 246 57.37 77.17 -20.54
C PHE A 246 58.84 77.25 -20.95
N ALA A 247 59.35 76.28 -21.71
CA ALA A 247 60.70 76.29 -22.26
C ALA A 247 60.93 77.43 -23.26
N GLU A 248 59.89 77.85 -24.01
CA GLU A 248 59.92 79.04 -24.87
C GLU A 248 59.99 80.33 -24.03
N VAL A 249 59.16 80.47 -23.00
CA VAL A 249 59.20 81.58 -22.04
C VAL A 249 60.52 81.62 -21.26
N GLU A 250 61.09 80.48 -20.89
CA GLU A 250 62.42 80.39 -20.26
C GLU A 250 63.53 80.84 -21.24
N ARG A 251 63.47 80.44 -22.51
CA ARG A 251 64.41 80.94 -23.54
C ARG A 251 64.27 82.44 -23.75
N ASP A 252 63.05 82.96 -23.86
CA ASP A 252 62.76 84.39 -23.99
C ASP A 252 63.23 85.17 -22.76
N HIS A 253 63.01 84.63 -21.57
CA HIS A 253 63.49 85.23 -20.32
C HIS A 253 65.01 85.20 -20.25
N HIS A 254 65.65 84.07 -20.60
CA HIS A 254 67.11 83.97 -20.64
C HIS A 254 67.72 84.90 -21.68
N ALA A 255 67.10 85.05 -22.85
CA ALA A 255 67.48 86.02 -23.87
C ALA A 255 67.36 87.46 -23.38
N LYS A 256 66.24 87.82 -22.73
CA LYS A 256 66.05 89.14 -22.08
C LYS A 256 67.05 89.40 -20.96
N VAL A 257 67.42 88.37 -20.17
CA VAL A 257 68.46 88.47 -19.13
C VAL A 257 69.84 88.62 -19.73
N LEU A 258 70.14 87.97 -20.86
CA LEU A 258 71.39 88.17 -21.61
C LEU A 258 71.45 89.57 -22.23
N GLU A 259 70.36 90.06 -22.81
CA GLU A 259 70.24 91.41 -23.35
C GLU A 259 70.35 92.47 -22.26
N ALA A 260 69.71 92.27 -21.11
CA ALA A 260 69.84 93.14 -19.94
C ALA A 260 71.27 93.13 -19.38
N ASN A 261 71.93 91.98 -19.29
CA ASN A 261 73.35 91.90 -18.92
C ASN A 261 74.25 92.61 -19.93
N ALA A 262 73.97 92.49 -21.24
CA ALA A 262 74.72 93.19 -22.29
C ALA A 262 74.52 94.72 -22.20
N ALA A 263 73.30 95.18 -21.95
CA ALA A 263 72.98 96.59 -21.71
C ALA A 263 73.64 97.11 -20.41
N GLN A 264 73.64 96.31 -19.34
CA GLN A 264 74.30 96.62 -18.08
C GLN A 264 75.83 96.68 -18.22
N THR A 265 76.41 95.82 -19.07
CA THR A 265 77.85 95.83 -19.41
C THR A 265 78.21 97.07 -20.23
N ARG A 266 77.35 97.47 -21.18
CA ARG A 266 77.50 98.75 -21.90
C ARG A 266 77.43 99.95 -20.95
N LEU A 267 76.42 100.02 -20.09
CA LEU A 267 76.29 101.06 -19.06
C LEU A 267 77.49 101.10 -18.10
N ALA A 268 78.07 99.95 -17.75
CA ALA A 268 79.29 99.89 -16.95
C ALA A 268 80.50 100.47 -17.72
N ALA A 269 80.67 100.13 -19.00
CA ALA A 269 81.72 100.67 -19.85
C ALA A 269 81.56 102.18 -20.10
N ASP A 270 80.33 102.66 -20.30
CA ASP A 270 80.01 104.09 -20.44
C ASP A 270 80.30 104.86 -19.14
N LEU A 271 79.97 104.28 -17.97
CA LEU A 271 80.34 104.84 -16.66
C LEU A 271 81.86 104.85 -16.41
N GLU A 272 82.58 103.83 -16.89
CA GLU A 272 84.03 103.76 -16.75
C GLU A 272 84.73 104.78 -17.68
N SER A 273 84.22 104.96 -18.90
CA SER A 273 84.62 106.03 -19.82
C SER A 273 84.30 107.44 -19.27
N ALA A 274 83.13 107.62 -18.65
CA ALA A 274 82.76 108.86 -17.96
C ALA A 274 83.64 109.14 -16.73
N ARG A 275 84.07 108.10 -16.00
CA ARG A 275 85.06 108.23 -14.92
C ARG A 275 86.43 108.61 -15.45
N ALA A 276 86.89 108.00 -16.55
CA ALA A 276 88.16 108.32 -17.18
C ALA A 276 88.22 109.79 -17.65
N SER A 277 87.16 110.28 -18.30
CA SER A 277 87.08 111.69 -18.72
C SER A 277 86.97 112.66 -17.53
N LEU A 278 86.30 112.27 -16.44
CA LEU A 278 86.29 113.05 -15.19
C LEU A 278 87.68 113.11 -14.55
N THR A 279 88.44 112.00 -14.54
CA THR A 279 89.83 112.00 -14.01
C THR A 279 90.77 112.86 -14.83
N GLU A 280 90.63 112.89 -16.16
CA GLU A 280 91.45 113.77 -17.00
C GLU A 280 91.07 115.25 -16.82
N SER A 281 89.77 115.55 -16.68
CA SER A 281 89.29 116.90 -16.33
C SER A 281 89.81 117.38 -14.96
N ALA A 282 89.87 116.49 -13.97
CA ALA A 282 90.47 116.78 -12.67
C ALA A 282 91.99 117.04 -12.77
N ARG A 283 92.70 116.29 -13.63
CA ARG A 283 94.13 116.47 -13.89
C ARG A 283 94.44 117.81 -14.54
N VAL A 284 93.62 118.24 -15.51
CA VAL A 284 93.73 119.57 -16.15
C VAL A 284 93.47 120.70 -15.15
N ASN A 285 92.44 120.57 -14.31
CA ASN A 285 92.17 121.57 -13.25
C ASN A 285 93.30 121.67 -12.22
N GLN A 286 93.93 120.55 -11.83
CA GLN A 286 95.08 120.59 -10.92
C GLN A 286 96.29 121.31 -11.53
N LEU A 287 96.58 121.10 -12.81
CA LEU A 287 97.67 121.80 -13.51
C LEU A 287 97.43 123.32 -13.57
N GLN A 288 96.22 123.74 -13.93
CA GLN A 288 95.83 125.16 -13.93
C GLN A 288 95.88 125.79 -12.53
N GLY A 289 95.57 125.01 -11.48
CA GLY A 289 95.69 125.46 -10.10
C GLY A 289 97.12 125.79 -9.67
N VAL A 290 98.10 124.99 -10.13
CA VAL A 290 99.53 125.21 -9.82
C VAL A 290 100.08 126.46 -10.51
N GLU A 291 99.72 126.68 -11.79
CA GLU A 291 100.14 127.87 -12.55
C GLU A 291 99.61 129.18 -11.91
N LEU A 292 98.34 129.19 -11.49
CA LEU A 292 97.73 130.35 -10.83
C LEU A 292 98.41 130.66 -9.48
N GLN A 293 98.82 129.63 -8.74
CA GLN A 293 99.45 129.78 -7.44
C GLN A 293 100.88 130.35 -7.54
N GLN A 294 101.63 130.03 -8.61
CA GLN A 294 102.92 130.64 -8.93
C GLN A 294 102.77 132.11 -9.32
N ALA A 295 101.77 132.46 -10.13
CA ALA A 295 101.51 133.86 -10.52
C ALA A 295 101.20 134.77 -9.31
N LEU A 296 100.46 134.26 -8.32
CA LEU A 296 100.12 135.02 -7.10
C LEU A 296 101.34 135.24 -6.18
N GLN A 297 102.31 134.32 -6.14
CA GLN A 297 103.53 134.49 -5.34
C GLN A 297 104.45 135.58 -5.90
N ALA A 298 104.58 135.70 -7.23
CA ALA A 298 105.34 136.78 -7.87
C ALA A 298 104.76 138.17 -7.55
N VAL A 299 103.43 138.32 -7.58
CA VAL A 299 102.74 139.58 -7.24
C VAL A 299 102.94 139.97 -5.77
N ALA A 300 103.05 139.01 -4.85
CA ALA A 300 103.29 139.28 -3.44
C ALA A 300 104.70 139.84 -3.17
N GLN A 301 105.73 139.35 -3.88
CA GLN A 301 107.12 139.77 -3.67
C GLN A 301 107.36 141.22 -4.10
N HIS A 302 106.88 141.62 -5.28
CA HIS A 302 106.98 143.02 -5.75
C HIS A 302 106.21 144.03 -4.87
N LYS A 303 105.24 143.56 -4.08
CA LYS A 303 104.47 144.42 -3.16
C LYS A 303 105.25 144.73 -1.88
N ALA A 304 106.05 143.78 -1.37
CA ALA A 304 106.88 143.95 -0.17
C ALA A 304 108.07 144.90 -0.39
N GLU A 305 108.65 144.92 -1.60
CA GLU A 305 109.74 145.82 -1.99
C GLU A 305 109.27 147.28 -2.10
N ALA A 306 108.01 147.50 -2.51
CA ALA A 306 107.43 148.84 -2.68
C ALA A 306 107.09 149.53 -1.34
N ASP A 307 106.75 148.78 -0.29
CA ASP A 307 106.36 149.35 1.00
C ASP A 307 107.55 149.61 1.95
N THR A 308 108.66 148.88 1.79
CA THR A 308 109.89 149.12 2.57
C THR A 308 110.62 150.41 2.17
N LEU A 309 110.64 150.77 0.88
CA LEU A 309 111.21 152.05 0.42
C LEU A 309 110.37 153.28 0.83
N ARG A 310 109.06 153.12 1.11
CA ARG A 310 108.21 154.21 1.62
C ARG A 310 108.44 154.52 3.10
N ALA A 311 108.90 153.54 3.88
CA ALA A 311 109.07 153.71 5.33
C ALA A 311 110.26 154.62 5.71
N MET A 312 111.32 154.70 4.90
CA MET A 312 112.53 155.48 5.22
C MET A 312 112.39 157.00 5.06
N VAL A 313 111.33 157.50 4.41
CA VAL A 313 111.23 158.93 4.00
C VAL A 313 110.31 159.75 4.92
N ALA A 314 109.58 159.13 5.85
CA ALA A 314 108.45 159.75 6.53
C ALA A 314 108.71 160.44 7.89
N GLN A 315 109.95 160.49 8.41
CA GLN A 315 110.20 160.93 9.82
C GLN A 315 110.80 162.33 10.04
N PHE A 316 111.34 163.05 9.05
CA PHE A 316 111.94 164.39 9.31
C PHE A 316 111.81 165.41 8.16
N GLN A 317 110.73 166.20 8.13
CA GLN A 317 110.73 167.68 7.91
C GLN A 317 109.30 168.31 8.04
N PRO A 318 109.16 169.66 8.14
CA PRO A 318 108.05 170.31 8.87
C PRO A 318 106.77 170.65 8.05
N PRO A 319 105.67 171.07 8.72
CA PRO A 319 104.38 171.43 8.11
C PRO A 319 104.23 172.97 7.89
N PRO A 320 103.05 173.54 7.56
CA PRO A 320 101.84 173.03 6.85
C PRO A 320 101.41 173.94 5.65
N ARG A 321 100.43 173.51 4.82
CA ARG A 321 99.26 174.32 4.35
C ARG A 321 98.36 173.60 3.31
N PRO A 322 97.13 174.08 3.04
CA PRO A 322 96.10 173.35 2.27
C PRO A 322 96.07 173.73 0.77
N ALA A 323 95.39 172.92 -0.06
CA ALA A 323 94.16 173.30 -0.80
C ALA A 323 93.87 172.50 -2.10
N ARG A 324 92.57 172.19 -2.28
CA ARG A 324 91.76 172.29 -3.52
C ARG A 324 92.10 171.48 -4.79
N LYS A 325 91.03 170.80 -5.27
CA LYS A 325 90.63 170.48 -6.67
C LYS A 325 91.42 169.31 -7.31
N LYS A 326 90.85 168.49 -8.21
CA LYS A 326 89.64 168.67 -9.06
C LYS A 326 89.01 167.32 -9.52
N LYS A 327 87.71 167.35 -9.83
CA LYS A 327 86.94 166.43 -10.74
C LYS A 327 87.61 166.33 -12.14
N PRO A 328 87.25 165.39 -13.07
CA PRO A 328 85.90 164.84 -13.37
C PRO A 328 85.83 163.30 -13.70
N MET A 329 84.65 162.68 -13.85
CA MET A 329 83.98 162.16 -15.10
C MET A 329 84.93 161.35 -16.04
N ASP A 330 84.64 160.22 -16.70
CA ASP A 330 83.50 159.27 -16.84
C ASP A 330 84.11 157.93 -17.41
N GLY A 331 83.44 156.80 -17.69
CA GLY A 331 82.04 156.34 -17.60
C GLY A 331 81.81 155.07 -18.48
N HIS A 332 80.59 154.49 -18.44
CA HIS A 332 80.12 153.21 -19.04
C HIS A 332 80.61 151.89 -18.42
#